data_AF-A0A0E3WEJ1-F1
#
_entry.id   AF-A0A0E3WEJ1-F1
#
_cell.length_a   1.000
_cell.length_b   1.000
_cell.length_c   1.000
_cell.angle_alpha   90.00
_cell.angle_beta   90.00
_cell.angle_gamma   90.00
#
_symmetry.space_group_name_H-M   'P 1'
#
loop_
_entity.id
_entity.type
_entity.pdbx_description
1 polymer ?
#
loop_
_entity_poly.entity_id
_entity_poly.type
_entity_poly.pdbx_seq_one_letter_code
_entity_poly.pdbx_strand_id
1 'polypeptide(L)' 'MAKFKATSNVVFVVDGKETNFDKGIEYDMEVKKAEELNAKGAITHPELSPFFERVEEKAAKADK' A
#
# COMPACT_ATOMS: atom_id res chain seq x y z
N MET A 1 4.95 -9.20 -8.24
CA MET A 1 3.98 -8.31 -7.55
C MET A 1 3.67 -8.95 -6.20
N ALA A 2 3.19 -8.17 -5.23
CA ALA A 2 2.81 -8.65 -3.90
C ALA A 2 1.44 -8.08 -3.54
N LYS A 3 0.72 -8.79 -2.67
CA LYS A 3 -0.57 -8.33 -2.16
C LYS A 3 -0.38 -7.36 -1.02
N PHE A 4 -1.09 -6.25 -1.07
CA PHE A 4 -1.14 -5.25 -0.03
C PHE A 4 -2.59 -4.95 0.31
N LYS A 5 -2.90 -4.86 1.60
CA LYS A 5 -4.21 -4.47 2.10
C LYS A 5 -4.21 -3.00 2.42
N ALA A 6 -5.19 -2.26 1.90
CA ALA A 6 -5.36 -0.86 2.26
C ALA A 6 -5.88 -0.75 3.70
N THR A 7 -5.27 0.13 4.51
CA THR A 7 -5.62 0.34 5.93
C THR A 7 -6.68 1.43 6.11
N SER A 8 -6.84 2.27 5.09
CA SER A 8 -7.69 3.46 5.06
C SER A 8 -8.23 3.68 3.64
N ASN A 9 -9.36 4.40 3.52
CA ASN A 9 -9.90 4.80 2.23
C ASN A 9 -9.07 5.98 1.73
N VAL A 10 -8.35 5.80 0.62
CA VAL A 10 -7.44 6.81 0.09
C VAL A 10 -7.46 6.89 -1.42
N VAL A 11 -7.19 8.08 -1.94
CA VAL A 11 -7.08 8.34 -3.37
C VAL A 11 -5.69 8.88 -3.63
N PHE A 12 -4.93 8.19 -4.48
CA PHE A 12 -3.62 8.63 -4.93
C PHE A 12 -3.70 9.07 -6.39
N VAL A 13 -3.05 10.19 -6.72
CA VAL A 13 -2.83 10.58 -8.11
C VAL A 13 -1.51 9.97 -8.57
N VAL A 14 -1.58 8.96 -9.43
CA VAL A 14 -0.43 8.26 -10.01
C VAL A 14 -0.44 8.51 -11.52
N ASP A 15 0.62 9.10 -12.07
CA ASP A 15 0.72 9.45 -13.49
C ASP A 15 -0.46 10.29 -14.02
N GLY A 16 -0.95 11.22 -13.19
CA GLY A 16 -2.10 12.07 -13.51
C GLY A 16 -3.46 11.36 -13.49
N LYS A 17 -3.50 10.09 -13.06
CA LYS A 17 -4.73 9.32 -12.88
C LYS A 17 -5.02 9.11 -11.41
N GLU A 18 -6.24 9.42 -11.01
CA GLU A 18 -6.76 9.09 -9.69
C GLU A 18 -6.92 7.58 -9.57
N THR A 19 -6.32 7.01 -8.54
CA THR A 19 -6.43 5.61 -8.17
C THR A 19 -6.98 5.54 -6.76
N ASN A 20 -8.18 4.97 -6.63
CA ASN A 20 -8.88 4.82 -5.36
C ASN A 20 -8.54 3.47 -4.73
N PHE A 21 -8.28 3.48 -3.43
CA PHE A 21 -8.04 2.30 -2.61
C PHE A 21 -8.99 2.31 -1.42
N ASP A 22 -9.77 1.24 -1.30
CA ASP A 22 -10.77 1.06 -0.27
C ASP A 22 -10.19 0.27 0.90
N LYS A 23 -10.44 0.76 2.11
CA LYS A 23 -10.01 0.14 3.36
C LYS A 23 -10.45 -1.31 3.42
N GLY A 24 -9.48 -2.17 3.71
CA GLY A 24 -9.70 -3.60 3.88
C GLY A 24 -9.61 -4.41 2.59
N ILE A 25 -9.56 -3.77 1.43
CA ILE A 25 -9.38 -4.44 0.14
C ILE A 25 -7.90 -4.75 -0.10
N GLU A 26 -7.66 -5.92 -0.68
CA GLU A 26 -6.34 -6.39 -1.09
C GLU A 26 -6.08 -6.05 -2.55
N TYR A 27 -4.91 -5.49 -2.82
CA TYR A 27 -4.46 -5.06 -4.13
C TYR A 27 -3.15 -5.77 -4.47
N ASP A 28 -3.07 -6.36 -5.66
CA ASP A 28 -1.82 -6.88 -6.19
C ASP A 28 -1.03 -5.74 -6.85
N MET A 29 0.13 -5.40 -6.28
CA MET A 29 0.96 -4.32 -6.79
C MET A 29 2.44 -4.53 -6.50
N GLU A 30 3.31 -3.75 -7.14
CA GLU A 30 4.75 -3.83 -6.88
C GLU A 30 5.09 -3.30 -5.49
N VAL A 31 6.03 -3.97 -4.80
CA VAL A 31 6.48 -3.57 -3.46
C VAL A 31 6.96 -2.11 -3.45
N LYS A 32 7.79 -1.74 -4.44
CA LYS A 32 8.26 -0.35 -4.60
C LYS A 32 7.12 0.64 -4.74
N LYS A 33 6.08 0.30 -5.51
CA LYS A 33 4.91 1.17 -5.69
C LYS A 33 4.16 1.36 -4.36
N ALA A 34 3.95 0.30 -3.59
CA ALA A 34 3.31 0.40 -2.28
C ALA A 34 4.14 1.25 -1.29
N GLU A 35 5.47 1.09 -1.29
CA GLU A 35 6.39 1.90 -0.49
C GLU A 35 6.35 3.39 -0.88
N GLU A 36 6.34 3.68 -2.19
CA GLU A 36 6.21 5.05 -2.69
C GLU A 36 4.88 5.70 -2.32
N LEU A 37 3.76 4.97 -2.43
CA LEU A 37 2.45 5.49 -2.04
C LEU A 37 2.36 5.71 -0.53
N ASN A 38 2.90 4.78 0.28
CA ASN A 38 3.01 4.95 1.72
C ASN A 38 3.84 6.18 2.09
N ALA A 39 5.00 6.36 1.47
CA ALA A 39 5.88 7.50 1.72
C ALA A 39 5.22 8.82 1.29
N LYS A 40 4.60 8.87 0.11
CA LYS A 40 3.88 10.06 -0.38
C LYS A 40 2.70 10.41 0.52
N GLY A 41 1.88 9.43 0.88
CA GLY A 41 0.74 9.64 1.76
C GLY A 41 1.16 10.09 3.16
N ALA A 42 2.29 9.59 3.68
CA ALA A 42 2.76 9.94 5.02
C ALA A 42 3.20 11.40 5.13
N ILE A 43 3.55 12.06 4.01
CA ILE A 43 3.89 13.49 3.98
C ILE A 43 2.64 14.35 4.20
N THR A 44 1.50 13.98 3.61
CA THR A 44 0.27 14.77 3.65
C THR A 44 -0.70 14.36 4.76
N HIS A 45 -0.76 13.05 5.06
CA HIS A 45 -1.62 12.46 6.07
C HIS A 45 -0.82 11.45 6.92
N PRO A 46 0.16 11.90 7.71
CA PRO A 46 0.98 11.02 8.55
C PRO A 46 0.14 10.19 9.53
N GLU A 47 -1.03 10.69 9.95
CA GLU A 47 -1.91 9.98 10.89
C GLU A 47 -2.60 8.74 10.28
N LEU A 48 -2.61 8.62 8.95
CA LEU A 48 -3.20 7.49 8.21
C LEU A 48 -2.14 6.48 7.73
N SER A 49 -0.86 6.76 7.96
CA SER A 49 0.25 5.89 7.59
C SER A 49 0.38 4.71 8.57
N PRO A 50 0.71 3.49 8.11
CA PRO A 50 0.85 3.10 6.70
C PRO A 50 -0.52 2.98 6.00
N PHE A 51 -0.59 3.34 4.73
CA PHE A 51 -1.80 3.23 3.89
C PHE A 51 -1.99 1.84 3.32
N PHE A 52 -0.88 1.13 3.08
CA PHE A 52 -0.82 -0.22 2.56
C PHE A 52 0.03 -1.09 3.48
N GLU A 53 -0.56 -2.16 3.99
CA GLU A 53 0.15 -3.21 4.72
C GLU A 53 0.32 -4.43 3.83
N ARG A 54 1.52 -5.00 3.82
CA ARG A 54 1.79 -6.20 3.02
C ARG A 54 0.98 -7.35 3.60
N VAL A 55 0.17 -7.97 2.76
CA VAL A 55 -0.45 -9.24 3.13
C VAL A 55 0.60 -10.31 2.91
N GLU A 56 1.03 -10.93 4.01
CA GLU A 56 1.84 -12.14 3.91
C GLU A 56 1.04 -13.22 3.20
N GLU A 57 1.27 -13.37 1.90
CA GLU A 57 1.11 -14.67 1.28
C GLU A 57 2.19 -15.54 1.91
N LYS A 58 1.80 -16.53 2.72
CA LYS A 58 2.70 -17.49 3.36
C LYS A 58 3.64 -18.12 2.33
N ALA A 59 4.76 -17.46 2.08
CA ALA A 59 5.88 -17.95 1.29
C ALA A 59 7.15 -17.48 1.99
N ALA A 60 7.50 -18.24 3.02
CA ALA A 60 8.86 -18.51 3.51
C ALA A 60 9.93 -17.43 3.25
N LYS A 61 10.24 -16.66 4.29
CA LYS A 61 11.60 -16.37 4.75
C LYS A 61 11.53 -16.47 6.28
N ALA A 62 12.03 -17.47 7.00
CA ALA A 62 13.35 -18.13 6.92
C ALA A 62 14.45 -17.10 6.72
N ASP A 63 14.98 -16.60 7.84
CA ASP A 63 16.40 -16.63 8.25
C ASP A 63 16.43 -16.02 9.66
N LYS A 64 16.54 -16.81 10.73
CA LYS A 64 17.71 -17.56 11.25
C LYS A 64 18.72 -16.64 11.95
#